data_AF-A0A429NBF6-F1
#
_entry.id   AF-A0A429NBF6-F1
#
_cell.length_a   1.000
_cell.length_b   1.000
_cell.length_c   1.000
_cell.angle_alpha   90.00
_cell.angle_beta   90.00
_cell.angle_gamma   90.00
#
_symmetry.space_group_name_H-M   'P 1'
#
loop_
_entity.id
_entity.type
_entity.pdbx_description
1 polymer ?
#
loop_
_entity_poly.entity_id
_entity_poly.type
_entity_poly.pdbx_seq_one_letter_code
_entity_poly.pdbx_strand_id
1 'polypeptide(L)'
;MLIVMQLPTSRTEPDGSAVVRVLSCNVRSLKDDTEALARVIRASAPDLVLLQEAPRFFRWRKKLARLARTTGLVTLTGGATAAGTAVLCSLRATVERTEDVLLPLTPGLHRRGFATAVVRFGGARLGVLGCHLSLDKDERHEQSGLLLDRLAGMGVDHAIAGGDINEGPEGPAFARLAGALQDGWATAPWGAEHTWSAADPHRRIDALFATRGIEVLGCGVPVDLPGVTETDLRTATDHLPVLGAFRIPAA
;
A
#
# COMPACT_ATOMS: atom_id res chain seq x y z
N MET A 1 -28.61 3.38 -8.96
CA MET A 1 -27.18 3.55 -9.26
C MET A 1 -26.67 4.66 -8.37
N LEU A 2 -26.04 4.33 -7.24
CA LEU A 2 -25.28 5.33 -6.50
C LEU A 2 -24.12 5.75 -7.41
N ILE A 3 -24.03 7.03 -7.73
CA ILE A 3 -22.82 7.59 -8.32
C ILE A 3 -21.75 7.44 -7.24
N VAL A 4 -20.89 6.43 -7.35
CA VAL A 4 -19.69 6.37 -6.52
C VAL A 4 -18.89 7.62 -6.88
N MET A 5 -18.81 8.58 -5.95
CA MET A 5 -17.98 9.76 -6.15
C MET A 5 -16.58 9.28 -6.51
N GLN A 6 -16.07 9.73 -7.66
CA GLN A 6 -14.71 9.38 -8.06
C GLN A 6 -13.73 9.91 -7.02
N LEU A 7 -12.82 9.05 -6.60
CA LEU A 7 -11.76 9.41 -5.67
C LEU A 7 -10.97 10.61 -6.23
N PRO A 8 -10.60 11.63 -5.44
CA PRO A 8 -9.89 12.81 -5.95
C PRO A 8 -8.60 12.46 -6.69
N THR A 9 -8.31 13.16 -7.79
CA THR A 9 -7.07 12.96 -8.56
C THR A 9 -5.87 13.55 -7.83
N SER A 10 -4.73 12.91 -8.05
CA SER A 10 -3.43 13.37 -7.58
C SER A 10 -3.09 14.76 -8.11
N ARG A 11 -2.70 15.68 -7.22
CA ARG A 11 -2.27 17.05 -7.58
C ARG A 11 -1.46 17.68 -6.45
N THR A 12 -0.69 18.70 -6.78
CA THR A 12 -0.02 19.57 -5.80
C THR A 12 -0.74 20.90 -5.81
N GLU A 13 -1.17 21.35 -4.64
CA GLU A 13 -1.94 22.56 -4.46
C GLU A 13 -1.03 23.79 -4.38
N PRO A 14 -1.55 25.01 -4.67
CA PRO A 14 -0.75 26.25 -4.59
C PRO A 14 -0.18 26.55 -3.21
N ASP A 15 -0.81 26.05 -2.14
CA ASP A 15 -0.36 26.19 -0.75
C ASP A 15 0.78 25.21 -0.38
N GLY A 16 1.23 24.40 -1.33
CA GLY A 16 2.28 23.41 -1.14
C GLY A 16 1.81 22.06 -0.60
N SER A 17 0.53 21.94 -0.20
CA SER A 17 -0.09 20.66 0.12
C SER A 17 -0.23 19.79 -1.13
N ALA A 18 -0.43 18.49 -0.95
CA ALA A 18 -0.59 17.57 -2.07
C ALA A 18 -1.69 16.55 -1.82
N VAL A 19 -2.52 16.32 -2.85
CA VAL A 19 -3.34 15.12 -2.94
C VAL A 19 -2.48 14.01 -3.56
N VAL A 20 -2.33 12.92 -2.82
CA VAL A 20 -1.53 11.75 -3.20
C VAL A 20 -2.42 10.53 -3.21
N ARG A 21 -2.36 9.74 -4.28
CA ARG A 21 -3.03 8.44 -4.36
C ARG A 21 -2.07 7.32 -4.02
N VAL A 22 -2.42 6.49 -3.05
CA VAL A 22 -1.63 5.33 -2.62
C VAL A 22 -2.44 4.07 -2.85
N LEU A 23 -1.84 3.08 -3.50
CA LEU A 23 -2.43 1.77 -3.74
C LEU A 23 -1.67 0.72 -2.93
N SER A 24 -2.35 -0.15 -2.21
CA SER A 24 -1.78 -1.36 -1.62
C SER A 24 -2.25 -2.60 -2.39
N CYS A 25 -1.36 -3.53 -2.71
CA CYS A 25 -1.69 -4.73 -3.47
C CYS A 25 -0.71 -5.88 -3.20
N ASN A 26 -1.22 -6.98 -2.64
CA ASN A 26 -0.52 -8.26 -2.62
C ASN A 26 -0.60 -8.86 -4.02
N VAL A 27 0.55 -9.11 -4.65
CA VAL A 27 0.63 -9.54 -6.06
C VAL A 27 1.00 -11.01 -6.23
N ARG A 28 1.02 -11.78 -5.14
CA ARG A 28 1.21 -13.25 -5.16
C ARG A 28 2.40 -13.72 -6.01
N SER A 29 3.53 -13.03 -5.91
CA SER A 29 4.75 -13.28 -6.71
C SER A 29 4.58 -13.16 -8.23
N LEU A 30 3.56 -12.44 -8.71
CA LEU A 30 3.17 -12.30 -10.12
C LEU A 30 2.87 -13.65 -10.78
N LYS A 31 2.14 -14.51 -10.06
CA LYS A 31 1.75 -15.85 -10.54
C LYS A 31 0.46 -15.86 -11.35
N ASP A 32 -0.39 -14.84 -11.17
CA ASP A 32 -1.71 -14.75 -11.80
C ASP A 32 -1.66 -13.87 -13.08
N ASP A 33 -2.77 -13.24 -13.47
CA ASP A 33 -2.85 -12.43 -14.69
C ASP A 33 -2.15 -11.08 -14.52
N THR A 34 -0.88 -11.02 -14.94
CA THR A 34 -0.08 -9.79 -14.86
C THR A 34 -0.56 -8.66 -15.77
N GLU A 35 -1.35 -8.95 -16.81
CA GLU A 35 -1.91 -7.91 -17.67
C GLU A 35 -3.15 -7.28 -17.01
N ALA A 36 -4.01 -8.10 -16.40
CA ALA A 36 -5.12 -7.64 -15.56
C ALA A 36 -4.59 -6.79 -14.40
N LEU A 37 -3.57 -7.27 -13.69
CA LEU A 37 -2.89 -6.50 -12.64
C LEU A 37 -2.40 -5.14 -13.15
N ALA A 38 -1.76 -5.11 -14.32
CA ALA A 38 -1.29 -3.87 -14.91
C ALA A 38 -2.43 -2.93 -15.35
N ARG A 39 -3.58 -3.45 -15.79
CA ARG A 39 -4.79 -2.63 -16.07
C ARG A 39 -5.33 -2.01 -14.77
N VAL A 40 -5.48 -2.81 -13.72
CA VAL A 40 -5.98 -2.37 -12.40
C VAL A 40 -5.10 -1.27 -11.81
N ILE A 41 -3.77 -1.47 -11.77
CA ILE A 41 -2.84 -0.46 -11.23
C ILE A 41 -2.89 0.82 -12.07
N ARG A 42 -2.92 0.73 -13.41
CA ARG A 42 -2.99 1.92 -14.27
C ARG A 42 -4.28 2.70 -14.08
N ALA A 43 -5.43 2.04 -14.05
CA ALA A 43 -6.72 2.69 -13.88
C ALA A 43 -6.89 3.33 -12.50
N SER A 44 -6.22 2.78 -11.48
CA SER A 44 -6.14 3.40 -10.14
C SER A 44 -5.37 4.74 -10.15
N ALA A 45 -4.50 4.95 -11.15
CA ALA A 45 -3.62 6.11 -11.31
C ALA A 45 -2.91 6.53 -10.00
N PRO A 46 -2.16 5.62 -9.35
CA PRO A 46 -1.50 5.90 -8.09
C PRO A 46 -0.21 6.72 -8.25
N ASP A 47 0.12 7.49 -7.22
CA ASP A 47 1.46 8.05 -7.05
C ASP A 47 2.42 7.08 -6.38
N LEU A 48 1.89 6.22 -5.51
CA LEU A 48 2.65 5.23 -4.77
C LEU A 48 1.91 3.89 -4.80
N VAL A 49 2.64 2.79 -4.99
CA VAL A 49 2.11 1.44 -4.88
C VAL A 49 2.92 0.65 -3.87
N LEU A 50 2.27 0.24 -2.78
CA LEU A 50 2.81 -0.64 -1.75
C LEU A 50 2.50 -2.09 -2.16
N LEU A 51 3.52 -2.80 -2.62
CA LEU A 51 3.39 -4.17 -3.09
C LEU A 51 3.75 -5.16 -1.99
N GLN A 52 2.95 -6.22 -1.87
CA GLN A 52 3.25 -7.39 -1.05
C GLN A 52 3.44 -8.62 -1.94
N GLU A 53 4.26 -9.57 -1.46
CA GLU A 53 4.68 -10.73 -2.26
C GLU A 53 5.25 -10.38 -3.64
N ALA A 54 5.92 -9.24 -3.77
CA ALA A 54 6.72 -8.97 -4.95
C ALA A 54 7.74 -10.11 -5.15
N PRO A 55 8.10 -10.46 -6.40
CA PRO A 55 9.07 -11.52 -6.66
C PRO A 55 10.36 -11.31 -5.86
N ARG A 56 10.92 -12.39 -5.30
CA ARG A 56 12.14 -12.35 -4.47
C ARG A 56 13.30 -13.18 -5.01
N PHE A 57 12.98 -14.12 -5.90
CA PHE A 57 13.93 -15.12 -6.38
C PHE A 57 14.49 -14.74 -7.75
N PHE A 58 14.87 -15.74 -8.56
CA PHE A 58 15.52 -15.56 -9.84
C PHE A 58 14.94 -14.41 -10.68
N ARG A 59 15.80 -13.46 -11.05
CA ARG A 59 15.48 -12.27 -11.86
C ARG A 59 14.41 -11.36 -11.25
N TRP A 60 14.22 -11.36 -9.94
CA TRP A 60 13.19 -10.54 -9.28
C TRP A 60 13.24 -9.06 -9.68
N ARG A 61 14.44 -8.45 -9.77
CA ARG A 61 14.61 -7.06 -10.22
C ARG A 61 14.02 -6.83 -11.61
N LYS A 62 14.22 -7.77 -12.54
CA LYS A 62 13.68 -7.67 -13.91
C LYS A 62 12.16 -7.82 -13.93
N LYS A 63 11.60 -8.67 -13.07
CA LYS A 63 10.14 -8.85 -12.93
C LYS A 63 9.49 -7.59 -12.34
N LEU A 64 10.05 -7.07 -11.24
CA LEU A 64 9.57 -5.85 -10.58
C LEU A 64 9.68 -4.62 -11.50
N ALA A 65 10.81 -4.44 -12.17
CA ALA A 65 10.99 -3.35 -13.14
C ALA A 65 10.06 -3.46 -14.35
N ARG A 66 9.71 -4.69 -14.76
CA ARG A 66 8.71 -4.91 -15.81
C ARG A 66 7.34 -4.44 -15.36
N LEU A 67 6.89 -4.86 -14.17
CA LEU A 67 5.61 -4.42 -13.60
C LEU A 67 5.54 -2.89 -13.54
N ALA A 68 6.55 -2.27 -12.93
CA ALA A 68 6.64 -0.81 -12.82
C ALA A 68 6.50 -0.13 -14.18
N ARG A 69 7.28 -0.56 -15.18
CA ARG A 69 7.20 0.00 -16.54
C ARG A 69 5.81 -0.19 -17.17
N THR A 70 5.23 -1.39 -17.06
CA THR A 70 3.90 -1.67 -17.64
C THR A 70 2.78 -0.87 -16.99
N THR A 71 3.01 -0.37 -15.76
CA THR A 71 2.05 0.46 -15.04
C THR A 71 2.38 1.95 -15.10
N GLY A 72 3.41 2.36 -15.86
CA GLY A 72 3.82 3.77 -15.95
C GLY A 72 4.51 4.31 -14.69
N LEU A 73 5.04 3.42 -13.85
CA LEU A 73 5.70 3.72 -12.58
C LEU A 73 7.19 3.35 -12.64
N VAL A 74 7.93 3.73 -11.61
CA VAL A 74 9.32 3.31 -11.38
C VAL A 74 9.45 2.58 -10.05
N THR A 75 10.45 1.72 -9.92
CA THR A 75 10.76 1.07 -8.64
C THR A 75 11.40 2.08 -7.70
N LEU A 76 10.77 2.31 -6.55
CA LEU A 76 11.30 3.20 -5.50
C LEU A 76 12.23 2.44 -4.55
N THR A 77 11.75 1.34 -3.95
CA THR A 77 12.54 0.53 -2.99
C THR A 77 11.97 -0.87 -2.82
N GLY A 78 12.68 -1.75 -2.10
CA GLY A 78 12.23 -3.08 -1.72
C GLY A 78 12.35 -4.16 -2.80
N GLY A 79 11.46 -5.14 -2.72
CA GLY A 79 11.52 -6.42 -3.43
C GLY A 79 12.20 -7.47 -2.56
N ALA A 80 13.19 -8.19 -3.09
CA ALA A 80 13.85 -9.25 -2.32
C ALA A 80 14.56 -8.74 -1.06
N THR A 81 15.05 -7.50 -1.09
CA THR A 81 15.76 -6.83 0.02
C THR A 81 14.87 -6.53 1.22
N ALA A 82 13.57 -6.33 1.00
CA ALA A 82 12.55 -6.18 2.03
C ALA A 82 11.62 -7.41 2.11
N ALA A 83 12.17 -8.60 1.88
CA ALA A 83 11.47 -9.88 1.98
C ALA A 83 10.14 -9.97 1.21
N GLY A 84 10.01 -9.27 0.08
CA GLY A 84 8.85 -9.33 -0.82
C GLY A 84 7.93 -8.13 -0.74
N THR A 85 8.19 -7.21 0.18
CA THR A 85 7.53 -5.91 0.16
C THR A 85 8.29 -4.96 -0.75
N ALA A 86 7.60 -4.17 -1.57
CA ALA A 86 8.22 -3.18 -2.44
C ALA A 86 7.39 -1.92 -2.52
N VAL A 87 8.01 -0.80 -2.93
CA VAL A 87 7.30 0.43 -3.27
C VAL A 87 7.60 0.79 -4.72
N LEU A 88 6.55 1.08 -5.49
CA LEU A 88 6.65 1.75 -6.78
C LEU A 88 6.16 3.20 -6.63
N CYS A 89 6.63 4.10 -7.48
CA CYS A 89 6.16 5.48 -7.48
C CYS A 89 5.98 6.06 -8.89
N SER A 90 5.14 7.09 -8.99
CA SER A 90 5.09 7.97 -10.15
C SER A 90 6.30 8.90 -10.17
N LEU A 91 6.52 9.59 -11.28
CA LEU A 91 7.60 10.58 -11.40
C LEU A 91 7.32 11.90 -10.65
N ARG A 92 6.15 12.05 -10.01
CA ARG A 92 5.86 13.20 -9.13
C ARG A 92 6.61 13.10 -7.80
N ALA A 93 6.96 11.90 -7.36
CA ALA A 93 7.63 11.68 -6.09
C ALA A 93 9.10 12.07 -6.19
N THR A 94 9.51 13.11 -5.47
CA THR A 94 10.93 13.41 -5.25
C THR A 94 11.42 12.57 -4.09
N VAL A 95 12.46 11.76 -4.30
CA VAL A 95 12.96 10.81 -3.28
C VAL A 95 14.02 11.49 -2.41
N GLU A 96 13.79 11.58 -1.10
CA GLU A 96 14.81 12.05 -0.16
C GLU A 96 15.69 10.88 0.33
N ARG A 97 15.06 9.77 0.71
CA ARG A 97 15.76 8.54 1.10
C ARG A 97 14.88 7.32 1.03
N THR A 98 15.51 6.16 0.92
CA THR A 98 14.86 4.85 0.97
C THR A 98 15.64 3.93 1.91
N GLU A 99 14.94 2.99 2.52
CA GLU A 99 15.55 1.96 3.36
C GLU A 99 14.66 0.71 3.38
N ASP A 100 15.30 -0.45 3.20
CA ASP A 100 14.66 -1.75 3.30
C ASP A 100 15.03 -2.39 4.64
N VAL A 101 14.03 -2.74 5.43
CA VAL A 101 14.21 -3.26 6.79
C VAL A 101 13.76 -4.72 6.82
N LEU A 102 14.64 -5.63 7.20
CA LEU A 102 14.25 -7.01 7.48
C LEU A 102 13.86 -7.14 8.95
N LEU A 103 12.69 -7.72 9.20
CA LEU A 103 12.21 -7.96 10.56
C LEU A 103 12.95 -9.14 11.19
N PRO A 104 12.95 -9.24 12.55
CA PRO A 104 13.42 -10.42 13.25
C PRO A 104 12.81 -11.69 12.66
N LEU A 105 13.62 -12.75 12.56
CA LEU A 105 13.17 -14.04 12.05
C LEU A 105 12.78 -14.93 13.22
N THR A 106 11.51 -15.29 13.32
CA THR A 106 11.08 -16.38 14.19
C THR A 106 11.39 -17.72 13.53
N PRO A 107 12.11 -18.65 14.19
CA PRO A 107 12.43 -19.95 13.63
C PRO A 107 11.17 -20.70 13.16
N GLY A 108 11.20 -21.21 11.93
CA GLY A 108 10.07 -21.93 11.32
C GLY A 108 9.06 -21.04 10.60
N LEU A 109 9.12 -19.73 10.75
CA LEU A 109 8.24 -18.77 10.06
C LEU A 109 8.92 -18.10 8.85
N HIS A 110 8.10 -17.52 7.98
CA HIS A 110 8.59 -16.77 6.83
C HIS A 110 9.10 -15.39 7.28
N ARG A 111 10.37 -15.09 6.98
CA ARG A 111 10.94 -13.76 7.23
C ARG A 111 10.12 -12.67 6.53
N ARG A 112 9.76 -11.62 7.28
CA ARG A 112 9.08 -10.42 6.79
C ARG A 112 10.01 -9.21 6.71
N GLY A 113 9.55 -8.14 6.07
CA GLY A 113 10.30 -6.91 5.90
C GLY A 113 9.41 -5.72 5.61
N PHE A 114 9.97 -4.53 5.78
CA PHE A 114 9.36 -3.26 5.39
C PHE A 114 10.15 -2.64 4.25
N ALA A 115 9.43 -2.10 3.27
CA ALA A 115 10.00 -1.22 2.25
C ALA A 115 9.63 0.21 2.64
N THR A 116 10.62 1.06 2.93
CA THR A 116 10.38 2.41 3.46
C THR A 116 11.02 3.49 2.60
N ALA A 117 10.37 4.65 2.56
CA ALA A 117 10.88 5.83 1.88
C ALA A 117 10.44 7.11 2.58
N VAL A 118 11.21 8.17 2.39
CA VAL A 118 10.75 9.54 2.59
C VAL A 118 10.78 10.23 1.24
N VAL A 119 9.63 10.78 0.84
CA VAL A 119 9.42 11.41 -0.46
C VAL A 119 8.80 12.80 -0.29
N ARG A 120 8.87 13.62 -1.33
CA ARG A 120 8.16 14.90 -1.43
C ARG A 120 7.27 14.97 -2.67
N PHE A 121 6.13 15.61 -2.51
CA PHE A 121 5.21 16.02 -3.58
C PHE A 121 5.05 17.54 -3.55
N GLY A 122 6.02 18.27 -4.09
CA GLY A 122 6.13 19.71 -3.89
C GLY A 122 6.52 20.03 -2.45
N GLY A 123 5.73 20.87 -1.77
CA GLY A 123 5.96 21.25 -0.36
C GLY A 123 5.71 20.11 0.62
N ALA A 124 4.77 19.21 0.31
CA ALA A 124 4.37 18.10 1.16
C ALA A 124 5.44 17.02 1.26
N ARG A 125 5.95 16.79 2.48
CA ARG A 125 6.93 15.75 2.81
C ARG A 125 6.24 14.56 3.47
N LEU A 126 6.50 13.35 2.99
CA LEU A 126 5.75 12.14 3.36
C LEU A 126 6.68 10.96 3.63
N GLY A 127 6.52 10.34 4.80
CA GLY A 127 7.03 9.00 5.09
C GLY A 127 6.11 7.92 4.50
N VAL A 128 6.68 6.87 3.94
CA VAL A 128 5.96 5.76 3.32
C VAL A 128 6.50 4.44 3.85
N LEU A 129 5.61 3.54 4.27
CA LEU A 129 5.96 2.21 4.74
C LEU A 129 5.04 1.15 4.12
N GLY A 130 5.59 0.30 3.26
CA GLY A 130 4.94 -0.94 2.86
C GLY A 130 5.23 -2.05 3.87
N CYS A 131 4.25 -2.92 4.14
CA CYS A 131 4.43 -4.11 4.98
C CYS A 131 3.69 -5.34 4.43
N HIS A 132 4.07 -6.52 4.90
CA HIS A 132 3.31 -7.76 4.80
C HIS A 132 3.54 -8.50 6.12
N LEU A 133 2.57 -8.47 7.03
CA LEU A 133 2.76 -9.01 8.38
C LEU A 133 2.63 -10.54 8.41
N SER A 134 3.04 -11.13 9.53
CA SER A 134 3.01 -12.59 9.70
C SER A 134 1.60 -13.18 9.69
N LEU A 135 1.51 -14.44 9.26
CA LEU A 135 0.33 -15.27 9.47
C LEU A 135 0.24 -15.73 10.93
N ASP A 136 1.37 -15.88 11.60
CA ASP A 136 1.42 -16.18 13.03
C ASP A 136 0.95 -14.98 13.85
N LYS A 137 0.05 -15.22 14.81
CA LYS A 137 -0.62 -14.15 15.57
C LYS A 137 0.33 -13.35 16.46
N ASP A 138 1.30 -14.02 17.08
CA ASP A 138 2.16 -13.41 18.10
C ASP A 138 3.26 -12.63 17.39
N GLU A 139 3.87 -13.24 16.36
CA GLU A 139 4.82 -12.54 15.48
C GLU A 139 4.16 -11.35 14.78
N ARG A 140 2.92 -11.49 14.28
CA ARG A 140 2.18 -10.37 13.66
C ARG A 140 1.96 -9.22 14.65
N HIS A 141 1.60 -9.51 15.89
CA HIS A 141 1.40 -8.47 16.91
C HIS A 141 2.71 -7.73 17.22
N GLU A 142 3.82 -8.45 17.36
CA GLU A 142 5.16 -7.83 17.53
C GLU A 142 5.53 -6.95 16.33
N GLN A 143 5.34 -7.46 15.10
CA GLN A 143 5.63 -6.74 13.87
C GLN A 143 4.80 -5.45 13.72
N SER A 144 3.55 -5.43 14.21
CA SER A 144 2.75 -4.21 14.24
C SER A 144 3.33 -3.14 15.16
N GLY A 145 3.98 -3.54 16.26
CA GLY A 145 4.76 -2.62 17.11
C GLY A 145 5.98 -2.07 16.40
N LEU A 146 6.77 -2.95 15.78
CA LEU A 146 7.96 -2.56 15.00
C LEU A 146 7.62 -1.62 13.85
N LEU A 147 6.43 -1.75 13.24
CA LEU A 147 5.94 -0.83 12.23
C LEU A 147 5.76 0.58 12.80
N LEU A 148 5.11 0.71 13.96
CA LEU A 148 4.89 2.00 14.62
C LEU A 148 6.22 2.64 15.06
N ASP A 149 7.13 1.85 15.64
CA ASP A 149 8.47 2.31 16.02
C ASP A 149 9.24 2.81 14.80
N ARG A 150 9.13 2.09 13.67
CA ARG A 150 9.77 2.47 12.42
C ARG A 150 9.21 3.78 11.87
N LEU A 151 7.89 3.99 11.91
CA LEU A 151 7.26 5.25 11.51
C LEU A 151 7.73 6.42 12.39
N ALA A 152 7.73 6.24 13.72
CA ALA A 152 8.19 7.26 14.66
C ALA A 152 9.66 7.63 14.42
N GLY A 153 10.50 6.65 14.05
CA GLY A 153 11.91 6.85 13.72
C GLY A 153 12.18 7.50 12.35
N MET A 154 11.16 7.78 11.52
CA MET A 154 11.38 8.41 10.21
C MET A 154 11.63 9.93 10.29
N GLY A 155 11.44 10.60 11.42
CA GLY A 155 11.64 12.05 11.50
C GLY A 155 10.84 12.82 10.45
N VAL A 156 9.57 12.44 10.26
CA VAL A 156 8.57 13.09 9.42
C VAL A 156 7.26 13.21 10.21
N ASP A 157 6.51 14.30 10.02
CA ASP A 157 5.23 14.52 10.70
C ASP A 157 4.07 13.79 10.02
N HIS A 158 4.19 13.58 8.71
CA HIS A 158 3.18 12.96 7.87
C HIS A 158 3.70 11.63 7.33
N ALA A 159 2.98 10.54 7.61
CA ALA A 159 3.31 9.23 7.08
C ALA A 159 2.08 8.40 6.70
N ILE A 160 2.24 7.59 5.65
CA ILE A 160 1.28 6.57 5.24
C ILE A 160 1.96 5.21 5.34
N ALA A 161 1.30 4.26 5.98
CA ALA A 161 1.71 2.86 6.03
C ALA A 161 0.62 1.97 5.46
N GLY A 162 0.98 0.84 4.88
CA GLY A 162 -0.05 -0.09 4.43
C GLY A 162 0.49 -1.39 3.88
N GLY A 163 -0.44 -2.31 3.65
CA GLY A 163 -0.14 -3.64 3.18
C GLY A 163 -1.14 -4.69 3.64
N ASP A 164 -0.74 -5.93 3.44
CA ASP A 164 -1.42 -7.11 3.95
C ASP A 164 -1.07 -7.30 5.43
N ILE A 165 -2.05 -7.01 6.28
CA ILE A 165 -1.96 -7.12 7.74
C ILE A 165 -2.17 -8.57 8.17
N ASN A 166 -2.70 -9.45 7.30
CA ASN A 166 -3.08 -10.83 7.62
C ASN A 166 -4.09 -10.95 8.77
N GLU A 167 -4.80 -9.86 9.08
CA GLU A 167 -5.74 -9.80 10.19
C GLU A 167 -6.80 -8.73 9.92
N GLY A 168 -8.03 -9.00 10.35
CA GLY A 168 -9.15 -8.07 10.21
C GLY A 168 -9.17 -6.99 11.29
N PRO A 169 -10.09 -6.01 11.17
CA PRO A 169 -10.16 -4.84 12.06
C PRO A 169 -10.32 -5.16 13.55
N GLU A 170 -11.01 -6.27 13.85
CA GLU A 170 -11.24 -6.76 15.22
C GLU A 170 -10.01 -7.46 15.84
N GLY A 171 -8.96 -7.70 15.06
CA GLY A 171 -7.76 -8.38 15.54
C GLY A 171 -6.74 -7.45 16.20
N PRO A 172 -5.92 -7.97 17.13
CA PRO A 172 -5.08 -7.15 18.01
C PRO A 172 -3.98 -6.37 17.27
N ALA A 173 -3.40 -6.89 16.19
CA ALA A 173 -2.39 -6.18 15.42
C ALA A 173 -3.02 -5.05 14.60
N PHE A 174 -4.17 -5.31 13.96
CA PHE A 174 -4.90 -4.27 13.23
C PHE A 174 -5.36 -3.17 14.19
N ALA A 175 -6.00 -3.52 15.29
CA ALA A 175 -6.48 -2.59 16.30
C ALA A 175 -5.33 -1.74 16.90
N ARG A 176 -4.15 -2.32 17.09
CA ARG A 176 -2.95 -1.57 17.53
C ARG A 176 -2.54 -0.52 16.52
N LEU A 177 -2.53 -0.85 15.22
CA LEU A 177 -2.23 0.11 14.15
C LEU A 177 -3.29 1.20 14.07
N ALA A 178 -4.58 0.84 14.07
CA ALA A 178 -5.70 1.78 14.02
C ALA A 178 -5.88 2.62 15.30
N GLY A 179 -5.33 2.20 16.44
CA GLY A 179 -5.28 3.00 17.66
C GLY A 179 -4.23 4.13 17.59
N ALA A 180 -3.14 3.91 16.86
CA ALA A 180 -2.05 4.86 16.70
C ALA A 180 -2.18 5.73 15.42
N LEU A 181 -2.78 5.18 14.37
CA LEU A 181 -2.93 5.77 13.04
C LEU A 181 -4.41 5.78 12.63
N GLN A 182 -4.76 6.57 11.62
CA GLN A 182 -6.09 6.55 11.02
C GLN A 182 -6.20 5.37 10.07
N ASP A 183 -7.13 4.43 10.30
CA ASP A 183 -7.54 3.44 9.30
C ASP A 183 -8.26 4.16 8.16
N GLY A 184 -7.69 4.13 6.96
CA GLY A 184 -8.18 4.89 5.83
C GLY A 184 -9.64 4.57 5.47
N TRP A 185 -9.98 3.28 5.42
CA TRP A 185 -11.35 2.87 5.05
C TRP A 185 -12.34 3.29 6.14
N ALA A 186 -12.02 3.05 7.42
CA ALA A 186 -12.90 3.46 8.51
C ALA A 186 -13.05 4.99 8.64
N THR A 187 -12.01 5.75 8.26
CA THR A 187 -12.01 7.22 8.34
C THR A 187 -12.81 7.87 7.22
N ALA A 188 -12.65 7.39 5.99
CA ALA A 188 -13.36 7.88 4.82
C ALA A 188 -13.69 6.72 3.86
N PRO A 189 -14.78 5.97 4.11
CA PRO A 189 -15.12 4.81 3.31
C PRO A 189 -15.36 5.19 1.84
N TRP A 190 -14.71 4.46 0.93
CA TRP A 190 -14.91 4.60 -0.51
C TRP A 190 -14.73 3.24 -1.20
N GLY A 191 -15.59 2.92 -2.17
CA GLY A 191 -15.55 1.62 -2.84
C GLY A 191 -15.98 0.46 -1.92
N ALA A 192 -15.43 -0.73 -2.14
CA ALA A 192 -15.75 -1.90 -1.32
C ALA A 192 -14.78 -2.08 -0.13
N GLU A 193 -15.22 -2.81 0.90
CA GLU A 193 -14.45 -3.00 2.13
C GLU A 193 -13.50 -4.21 2.07
N HIS A 194 -14.02 -5.37 1.65
CA HIS A 194 -13.31 -6.63 1.78
C HIS A 194 -12.29 -6.86 0.67
N THR A 195 -11.13 -7.37 1.05
CA THR A 195 -9.96 -7.53 0.18
C THR A 195 -9.64 -8.99 -0.12
N TRP A 196 -10.15 -9.95 0.68
CA TRP A 196 -9.83 -11.36 0.53
C TRP A 196 -11.04 -12.29 0.72
N SER A 197 -11.19 -13.37 -0.07
CA SER A 197 -10.41 -13.70 -1.29
C SER A 197 -10.99 -12.94 -2.48
N ALA A 198 -10.19 -12.60 -3.50
CA ALA A 198 -10.68 -11.77 -4.62
C ALA A 198 -11.92 -12.36 -5.34
N ALA A 199 -12.07 -13.69 -5.36
CA ALA A 199 -13.23 -14.39 -5.94
C ALA A 199 -14.49 -14.33 -5.07
N ASP A 200 -14.38 -14.16 -3.76
CA ASP A 200 -15.50 -14.02 -2.83
C ASP A 200 -15.05 -13.20 -1.61
N PRO A 201 -15.01 -11.85 -1.72
CA PRO A 201 -14.38 -11.00 -0.71
C PRO A 201 -15.21 -10.91 0.58
N HIS A 202 -14.66 -11.45 1.68
CA HIS A 202 -15.34 -11.53 2.98
C HIS A 202 -14.45 -11.12 4.16
N ARG A 203 -13.17 -10.80 3.93
CA ARG A 203 -12.25 -10.28 4.95
C ARG A 203 -11.55 -9.02 4.46
N ARG A 204 -11.40 -8.04 5.34
CA ARG A 204 -10.55 -6.86 5.13
C ARG A 204 -9.23 -7.05 5.87
N ILE A 205 -8.26 -7.63 5.18
CA ILE A 205 -6.92 -7.90 5.75
C ILE A 205 -5.84 -6.99 5.14
N ASP A 206 -6.16 -6.30 4.04
CA ASP A 206 -5.30 -5.28 3.47
C ASP A 206 -5.81 -3.89 3.86
N ALA A 207 -4.90 -2.98 4.23
CA ALA A 207 -5.27 -1.65 4.68
C ALA A 207 -4.21 -0.58 4.35
N LEU A 208 -4.68 0.67 4.31
CA LEU A 208 -3.85 1.87 4.30
C LEU A 208 -4.15 2.66 5.58
N PHE A 209 -3.10 3.04 6.29
CA PHE A 209 -3.12 3.83 7.50
C PHE A 209 -2.39 5.16 7.31
N ALA A 210 -2.86 6.21 7.96
CA ALA A 210 -2.26 7.54 7.86
C ALA A 210 -2.07 8.19 9.25
N THR A 211 -1.00 8.98 9.44
CA THR A 211 -0.88 9.79 10.66
C THR A 211 -2.00 10.84 10.74
N ARG A 212 -2.33 11.30 11.95
CA ARG A 212 -3.48 12.20 12.20
C ARG A 212 -3.41 13.56 11.49
N GLY A 213 -2.22 14.01 11.10
CA GLY A 213 -2.04 15.26 10.34
C GLY A 213 -2.40 15.14 8.86
N ILE A 214 -2.71 13.94 8.37
CA ILE A 214 -3.12 13.68 6.99
C ILE A 214 -4.65 13.58 6.94
N GLU A 215 -5.27 14.27 5.98
CA GLU A 215 -6.70 14.10 5.72
C GLU A 215 -6.93 12.94 4.75
N VAL A 216 -7.76 11.98 5.15
CA VAL A 216 -8.18 10.86 4.29
C VAL A 216 -9.39 11.30 3.48
N LEU A 217 -9.26 11.36 2.15
CA LEU A 217 -10.32 11.83 1.25
C LEU A 217 -11.25 10.71 0.77
N GLY A 218 -10.80 9.48 0.95
CA GLY A 218 -11.51 8.26 0.55
C GLY A 218 -10.53 7.10 0.50
N CYS A 219 -10.96 5.93 0.94
CA CYS A 219 -10.15 4.72 0.88
C CYS A 219 -11.00 3.45 0.82
N GLY A 220 -10.57 2.49 0.00
CA GLY A 220 -11.11 1.14 -0.08
C GLY A 220 -10.80 0.46 -1.40
N VAL A 221 -11.48 -0.65 -1.67
CA VAL A 221 -11.30 -1.42 -2.89
C VAL A 221 -11.90 -0.66 -4.08
N PRO A 222 -11.11 -0.34 -5.12
CA PRO A 222 -11.57 0.44 -6.24
C PRO A 222 -12.46 -0.40 -7.16
N VAL A 223 -13.77 -0.27 -6.98
CA VAL A 223 -14.80 -0.83 -7.87
C VAL A 223 -15.12 0.15 -9.00
N ASP A 224 -15.57 -0.36 -10.13
CA ASP A 224 -16.00 0.43 -11.29
C ASP A 224 -14.93 1.39 -11.85
N LEU A 225 -13.66 0.98 -11.77
CA LEU A 225 -12.56 1.73 -12.39
C LEU A 225 -12.73 1.76 -13.93
N PRO A 226 -12.59 2.94 -14.58
CA PRO A 226 -12.69 3.03 -16.04
C PRO A 226 -11.71 2.09 -16.75
N GLY A 227 -12.22 1.23 -17.64
CA GLY A 227 -11.42 0.28 -18.41
C GLY A 227 -10.93 -0.95 -17.63
N VAL A 228 -11.46 -1.18 -16.43
CA VAL A 228 -11.21 -2.38 -15.61
C VAL A 228 -12.53 -3.09 -15.39
N THR A 229 -12.56 -4.38 -15.68
CA THR A 229 -13.70 -5.26 -15.43
C THR A 229 -13.61 -5.90 -14.06
N GLU A 230 -14.73 -6.43 -13.56
CA GLU A 230 -14.72 -7.26 -12.36
C GLU A 230 -13.82 -8.49 -12.52
N THR A 231 -13.78 -9.08 -13.73
CA THR A 231 -12.86 -10.18 -14.06
C THR A 231 -11.41 -9.76 -13.88
N ASP A 232 -11.02 -8.56 -14.31
CA ASP A 232 -9.65 -8.05 -14.13
C ASP A 232 -9.27 -7.99 -12.64
N LEU A 233 -10.17 -7.50 -11.79
CA LEU A 233 -9.95 -7.45 -10.35
C LEU A 233 -9.79 -8.85 -9.74
N ARG A 234 -10.56 -9.84 -10.22
CA ARG A 234 -10.54 -11.22 -9.72
C ARG A 234 -9.36 -12.04 -10.23
N THR A 235 -8.82 -11.74 -11.40
CA THR A 235 -7.72 -12.51 -12.02
C THR A 235 -6.34 -11.86 -11.82
N ALA A 236 -6.29 -10.58 -11.45
CA ALA A 236 -5.04 -9.87 -11.21
C ALA A 236 -4.18 -10.53 -10.12
N THR A 237 -4.82 -10.98 -9.03
CA THR A 237 -4.21 -11.67 -7.90
C THR A 237 -5.31 -12.20 -6.95
N ASP A 238 -4.96 -12.93 -5.89
CA ASP A 238 -5.92 -13.49 -4.92
C ASP A 238 -6.42 -12.48 -3.87
N HIS A 239 -5.86 -11.26 -3.89
CA HIS A 239 -6.31 -10.11 -3.11
C HIS A 239 -6.91 -9.02 -4.02
N LEU A 240 -7.91 -8.31 -3.54
CA LEU A 240 -8.33 -7.04 -4.14
C LEU A 240 -7.44 -5.91 -3.61
N PRO A 241 -7.04 -4.95 -4.45
CA PRO A 241 -6.19 -3.85 -4.00
C PRO A 241 -6.99 -2.86 -3.15
N VAL A 242 -6.29 -2.10 -2.30
CA VAL A 242 -6.86 -0.98 -1.55
C VAL A 242 -6.28 0.32 -2.08
N LEU A 243 -7.13 1.22 -2.56
CA LEU A 243 -6.75 2.55 -3.03
C LEU A 243 -7.20 3.60 -2.02
N GLY A 244 -6.32 4.55 -1.70
CA GLY A 244 -6.65 5.70 -0.89
C GLY A 244 -6.17 7.01 -1.52
N ALA A 245 -6.93 8.09 -1.32
CA ALA A 245 -6.51 9.45 -1.64
C ALA A 245 -6.34 10.24 -0.34
N PHE A 246 -5.19 10.89 -0.22
CA PHE A 246 -4.76 11.55 1.00
C PHE A 246 -4.33 12.98 0.69
N ARG A 247 -4.82 13.95 1.46
CA ARG A 247 -4.29 15.32 1.42
C ARG A 247 -3.20 15.46 2.48
N ILE A 248 -1.99 15.70 2.01
CA ILE A 248 -0.80 15.85 2.84
C ILE A 248 -0.48 17.35 2.94
N PRO A 249 -0.43 17.95 4.15
CA PRO A 249 -0.01 19.33 4.32
C PRO A 249 1.41 19.58 3.82
N ALA A 250 1.71 20.83 3.49
CA ALA A 250 3.09 21.26 3.29
C ALA A 250 3.89 21.09 4.59
N ALA A 251 5.16 20.69 4.47
CA ALA A 251 6.10 20.58 5.60
C ALA A 251 6.85 21.90 5.86
#